data_AF-A0AAD7G3H3-F1
#
_entry.id   AF-A0AAD7G3H3-F1
#
_cell.length_a   1.000
_cell.length_b   1.000
_cell.length_c   1.000
_cell.angle_alpha   90.00
_cell.angle_beta   90.00
_cell.angle_gamma   90.00
#
_symmetry.space_group_name_H-M   'P 1'
#
loop_
_entity.id
_entity.type
_entity.pdbx_description
1 polymer ?
#
loop_
_entity_poly.entity_id
_entity_poly.type
_entity_poly.pdbx_seq_one_letter_code
_entity_poly.pdbx_strand_id
1 'polypeptide(L)'
;MSSEFPTSLTAAQKSHFLTHGFIPFTANLWTRLGMFPDEKSTWHTERTNMPSHGTAWSAICELVGGEDRISEETKRGVDGDFFLHFLNSPEQVLLVVPIFSDIAPGEGGTTICTDGIRVVARHLKWELTSDASFSEMTGAVGNVYLLHPLMVHSASKNVTRIPRVIKNPTVTLKAPFSFDSAGGSFSLVEQKTLQELGYPAGLEGWKIEGEREMIVPRRIKIQEEMKERERERLAREGDGDSTVKI
;
A
#
# COMPACT_ATOMS: atom_id res chain seq x y z
N MET A 1 1.36 -20.17 -26.06
CA MET A 1 0.52 -20.78 -25.01
C MET A 1 -0.01 -19.66 -24.14
N SER A 2 -1.29 -19.35 -24.27
CA SER A 2 -1.97 -18.29 -23.51
C SER A 2 -2.01 -18.70 -22.04
N SER A 3 -1.22 -18.06 -21.19
CA SER A 3 -1.35 -18.24 -19.74
C SER A 3 -2.63 -17.54 -19.31
N GLU A 4 -3.72 -18.29 -19.17
CA GLU A 4 -4.90 -17.81 -18.45
C GLU A 4 -4.48 -17.55 -17.00
N PHE A 5 -4.28 -16.28 -16.69
CA PHE A 5 -4.00 -15.86 -15.33
C PHE A 5 -5.30 -15.90 -14.52
N PRO A 6 -5.27 -16.37 -13.26
CA PRO A 6 -6.48 -16.50 -12.46
C PRO A 6 -7.13 -15.12 -12.24
N THR A 7 -8.43 -15.05 -12.52
CA THR A 7 -9.27 -13.86 -12.42
C THR A 7 -9.87 -13.65 -11.02
N SER A 8 -9.55 -14.52 -10.06
CA SER A 8 -10.02 -14.47 -8.66
C SER A 8 -8.99 -15.04 -7.68
N LEU A 9 -9.08 -14.63 -6.42
CA LEU A 9 -8.28 -15.16 -5.32
C LEU A 9 -8.65 -16.61 -5.04
N THR A 10 -7.64 -17.45 -4.84
CA THR A 10 -7.84 -18.82 -4.37
C THR A 10 -8.37 -18.84 -2.94
N ALA A 11 -9.08 -19.91 -2.55
CA ALA A 11 -9.56 -20.07 -1.17
C ALA A 11 -8.42 -19.99 -0.13
N ALA A 12 -7.24 -20.51 -0.47
CA ALA A 12 -6.04 -20.42 0.37
C ALA A 12 -5.58 -18.96 0.56
N GLN A 13 -5.58 -18.15 -0.49
CA GLN A 13 -5.23 -16.72 -0.39
C GLN A 13 -6.24 -15.94 0.45
N LYS A 14 -7.54 -16.21 0.31
CA LYS A 14 -8.59 -15.58 1.14
C LYS A 14 -8.41 -15.96 2.61
N SER A 15 -8.20 -17.24 2.90
CA SER A 15 -7.94 -17.72 4.26
C SER A 15 -6.66 -17.13 4.85
N HIS A 16 -5.59 -17.02 4.05
CA HIS A 16 -4.33 -16.39 4.46
C HIS A 16 -4.53 -14.90 4.79
N PHE A 17 -5.29 -14.15 3.98
CA PHE A 17 -5.62 -12.77 4.27
C PHE A 17 -6.45 -12.62 5.55
N LEU A 18 -7.47 -13.47 5.75
CA LEU A 18 -8.27 -13.43 6.98
C LEU A 18 -7.44 -13.81 8.22
N THR A 19 -6.41 -14.64 8.06
CA THR A 19 -5.52 -15.01 9.17
C THR A 19 -4.51 -13.91 9.46
N HIS A 20 -3.79 -13.45 8.44
CA HIS A 20 -2.59 -12.62 8.61
C HIS A 20 -2.77 -11.16 8.20
N GLY A 21 -3.86 -10.81 7.53
CA GLY A 21 -4.12 -9.45 7.04
C GLY A 21 -3.23 -9.02 5.88
N PHE A 22 -2.54 -9.96 5.21
CA PHE A 22 -1.82 -9.69 3.97
C PHE A 22 -1.87 -10.85 2.99
N ILE A 23 -1.54 -10.60 1.72
CA ILE A 23 -1.28 -11.63 0.70
C ILE A 23 0.03 -11.29 -0.03
N PRO A 24 1.02 -12.20 -0.08
CA PRO A 24 2.10 -12.12 -1.06
C PRO A 24 1.58 -12.65 -2.42
N PHE A 25 1.75 -11.85 -3.47
CA PHE A 25 1.31 -12.14 -4.83
C PHE A 25 2.47 -12.01 -5.81
N THR A 26 2.64 -12.90 -6.78
CA THR A 26 3.72 -12.79 -7.77
C THR A 26 3.20 -12.20 -9.07
N ALA A 27 3.77 -11.09 -9.55
CA ALA A 27 3.48 -10.51 -10.86
C ALA A 27 4.78 -10.31 -11.69
N ASN A 28 4.68 -10.31 -13.02
CA ASN A 28 5.83 -10.16 -13.92
C ASN A 28 6.08 -8.69 -14.25
N LEU A 29 6.74 -7.96 -13.36
CA LEU A 29 6.90 -6.50 -13.43
C LEU A 29 7.74 -6.00 -14.61
N TRP A 30 8.97 -6.50 -14.78
CA TRP A 30 9.90 -6.02 -15.81
C TRP A 30 9.40 -6.23 -17.23
N THR A 31 8.83 -7.41 -17.49
CA THR A 31 8.16 -7.73 -18.76
C THR A 31 7.08 -6.71 -19.13
N ARG A 32 6.41 -6.10 -18.13
CA ARG A 32 5.33 -5.13 -18.35
C ARG A 32 5.84 -3.71 -18.56
N LEU A 33 6.93 -3.34 -17.90
CA LEU A 33 7.55 -2.03 -18.08
C LEU A 33 8.26 -1.92 -19.44
N GLY A 34 8.50 -3.04 -20.13
CA GLY A 34 9.38 -3.05 -21.32
C GLY A 34 10.81 -2.65 -20.96
N MET A 35 11.20 -2.90 -19.71
CA MET A 35 12.49 -2.54 -19.13
C MET A 35 13.16 -3.81 -18.61
N PHE A 36 14.49 -3.88 -18.69
CA PHE A 36 15.25 -4.94 -18.04
C PHE A 36 15.86 -4.41 -16.72
N PRO A 37 15.84 -5.21 -15.63
CA PRO A 37 16.36 -4.81 -14.32
C PRO A 37 17.84 -4.43 -14.36
N ASP A 38 18.60 -5.11 -15.20
CA ASP A 38 20.04 -5.05 -15.36
C ASP A 38 20.48 -4.13 -16.51
N GLU A 39 19.55 -3.57 -17.28
CA GLU A 39 19.85 -2.72 -18.43
C GLU A 39 19.19 -1.33 -18.28
N LYS A 40 19.87 -0.43 -17.56
CA LYS A 40 19.36 0.93 -17.28
C LYS A 40 19.08 1.78 -18.52
N SER A 41 19.70 1.48 -19.67
CA SER A 41 19.38 2.13 -20.96
C SER A 41 17.96 1.85 -21.43
N THR A 42 17.31 0.81 -20.94
CA THR A 42 15.90 0.52 -21.24
C THR A 42 14.93 1.36 -20.40
N TRP A 43 15.42 2.07 -19.38
CA TRP A 43 14.61 2.88 -18.48
C TRP A 43 14.36 4.25 -19.12
N HIS A 44 13.23 4.37 -19.81
CA HIS A 44 12.97 5.42 -20.80
C HIS A 44 12.12 6.59 -20.26
N THR A 45 11.70 6.56 -18.98
CA THR A 45 10.83 7.60 -18.40
C THR A 45 11.15 7.84 -16.92
N GLU A 46 11.18 9.10 -16.50
CA GLU A 46 11.35 9.52 -15.10
C GLU A 46 10.22 9.04 -14.18
N ARG A 47 9.00 8.88 -14.74
CA ARG A 47 7.82 8.35 -14.04
C ARG A 47 7.04 7.41 -14.96
N THR A 48 7.08 6.11 -14.68
CA THR A 48 6.27 5.10 -15.38
C THR A 48 5.07 4.71 -14.52
N ASN A 49 3.86 4.86 -15.06
CA ASN A 49 2.68 4.24 -14.45
C ASN A 49 2.63 2.77 -14.89
N MET A 50 2.32 1.88 -13.95
CA MET A 50 2.11 0.47 -14.29
C MET A 50 1.02 0.33 -15.36
N PRO A 51 1.26 -0.41 -16.45
CA PRO A 51 0.18 -0.81 -17.35
C PRO A 51 -0.88 -1.57 -16.55
N SER A 52 -2.15 -1.23 -16.75
CA SER A 52 -3.29 -1.89 -16.12
C SER A 52 -3.23 -3.40 -16.37
N HIS A 53 -3.35 -4.20 -15.30
CA HIS A 53 -3.36 -5.66 -15.43
C HIS A 53 -4.36 -6.29 -14.46
N GLY A 54 -5.07 -7.31 -14.97
CA GLY A 54 -6.20 -7.92 -14.28
C GLY A 54 -5.89 -8.64 -12.97
N THR A 55 -4.72 -9.22 -12.71
CA THR A 55 -4.58 -10.14 -11.55
C THR A 55 -4.50 -9.46 -10.19
N ALA A 56 -3.57 -8.53 -10.01
CA ALA A 56 -3.48 -7.74 -8.78
C ALA A 56 -4.71 -6.84 -8.63
N TRP A 57 -5.22 -6.31 -9.74
CA TRP A 57 -6.45 -5.52 -9.76
C TRP A 57 -7.67 -6.36 -9.34
N SER A 58 -7.86 -7.56 -9.90
CA SER A 58 -8.91 -8.49 -9.49
C SER A 58 -8.80 -8.86 -8.03
N ALA A 59 -7.59 -9.11 -7.51
CA ALA A 59 -7.37 -9.35 -6.09
C ALA A 59 -7.76 -8.14 -5.23
N ILE A 60 -7.40 -6.92 -5.64
CA ILE A 60 -7.81 -5.68 -4.97
C ILE A 60 -9.33 -5.55 -4.99
N CYS A 61 -9.97 -5.67 -6.15
CA CYS A 61 -11.42 -5.59 -6.31
C CYS A 61 -12.12 -6.63 -5.42
N GLU A 62 -11.64 -7.86 -5.38
CA GLU A 62 -12.21 -8.90 -4.55
C GLU A 62 -12.04 -8.63 -3.05
N LEU A 63 -10.87 -8.13 -2.62
CA LEU A 63 -10.61 -7.81 -1.21
C LEU A 63 -11.52 -6.69 -0.70
N VAL A 64 -11.80 -5.69 -1.53
CA VAL A 64 -12.61 -4.51 -1.15
C VAL A 64 -14.10 -4.67 -1.48
N GLY A 65 -14.50 -5.78 -2.10
CA GLY A 65 -15.91 -6.10 -2.37
C GLY A 65 -16.49 -5.50 -3.66
N GLY A 66 -15.65 -5.26 -4.67
CA GLY A 66 -16.06 -4.85 -6.01
C GLY A 66 -15.26 -3.68 -6.57
N GLU A 67 -15.03 -3.69 -7.88
CA GLU A 67 -14.39 -2.57 -8.60
C GLU A 67 -15.24 -1.29 -8.53
N ASP A 68 -16.56 -1.45 -8.53
CA ASP A 68 -17.53 -0.35 -8.46
C ASP A 68 -17.40 0.47 -7.17
N ARG A 69 -16.83 -0.11 -6.10
CA ARG A 69 -16.56 0.58 -4.84
C ARG A 69 -15.30 1.46 -4.89
N ILE A 70 -14.38 1.23 -5.82
CA ILE A 70 -13.06 1.90 -5.85
C ILE A 70 -13.19 3.31 -6.46
N SER A 71 -12.63 4.32 -5.79
CA SER A 71 -12.59 5.68 -6.30
C SER A 71 -11.63 5.81 -7.48
N GLU A 72 -12.00 6.59 -8.50
CA GLU A 72 -11.12 6.97 -9.62
C GLU A 72 -9.85 7.68 -9.15
N GLU A 73 -9.89 8.28 -7.95
CA GLU A 73 -8.75 8.94 -7.31
C GLU A 73 -7.64 7.97 -6.91
N THR A 74 -7.93 6.66 -6.79
CA THR A 74 -6.93 5.60 -6.54
C THR A 74 -5.77 5.63 -7.55
N LYS A 75 -5.98 6.22 -8.74
CA LYS A 75 -4.93 6.43 -9.75
C LYS A 75 -3.89 7.50 -9.36
N ARG A 76 -4.11 8.24 -8.27
CA ARG A 76 -3.21 9.28 -7.72
C ARG A 76 -2.88 8.88 -6.27
N GLY A 77 -1.67 8.37 -6.04
CA GLY A 77 -1.31 7.73 -4.77
C GLY A 77 -1.33 8.65 -3.55
N VAL A 78 -1.74 8.13 -2.39
CA VAL A 78 -1.72 8.88 -1.13
C VAL A 78 -1.48 7.97 0.09
N ASP A 79 -0.37 8.14 0.81
CA ASP A 79 -0.11 7.51 2.12
C ASP A 79 -0.88 8.21 3.24
N GLY A 80 -1.60 7.47 4.10
CA GLY A 80 -2.75 7.90 4.92
C GLY A 80 -2.60 8.96 6.02
N ASP A 81 -1.57 9.80 6.00
CA ASP A 81 -1.38 10.84 7.03
C ASP A 81 -2.19 12.13 6.80
N PHE A 82 -3.05 12.15 5.79
CA PHE A 82 -3.77 13.33 5.30
C PHE A 82 -5.26 13.37 5.71
N PHE A 83 -5.67 12.52 6.65
CA PHE A 83 -7.04 12.50 7.17
C PHE A 83 -7.07 11.98 8.60
N LEU A 84 -8.14 12.28 9.34
CA LEU A 84 -8.39 11.66 10.63
C LEU A 84 -8.82 10.20 10.43
N HIS A 85 -8.05 9.25 10.96
CA HIS A 85 -8.37 7.83 10.79
C HIS A 85 -9.63 7.42 11.56
N PHE A 86 -10.61 6.92 10.81
CA PHE A 86 -11.73 6.14 11.30
C PHE A 86 -11.54 4.66 10.93
N LEU A 87 -12.15 3.76 11.69
CA LEU A 87 -12.17 2.32 11.41
C LEU A 87 -12.65 1.99 9.99
N ASN A 88 -13.56 2.81 9.45
CA ASN A 88 -14.19 2.63 8.16
C ASN A 88 -13.71 3.61 7.07
N SER A 89 -12.52 4.20 7.23
CA SER A 89 -11.99 5.22 6.32
C SER A 89 -11.91 4.74 4.87
N PRO A 90 -12.64 5.36 3.92
CA PRO A 90 -12.50 5.01 2.50
C PRO A 90 -11.18 5.48 1.91
N GLU A 91 -10.48 6.44 2.52
CA GLU A 91 -9.30 7.10 1.98
C GLU A 91 -8.10 6.15 1.85
N GLN A 92 -8.02 5.12 2.70
CA GLN A 92 -7.00 4.07 2.65
C GLN A 92 -7.60 2.72 3.07
N VAL A 93 -7.96 1.89 2.10
CA VAL A 93 -8.61 0.59 2.34
C VAL A 93 -7.73 -0.62 2.09
N LEU A 94 -6.62 -0.45 1.37
CA LEU A 94 -5.54 -1.41 1.21
C LEU A 94 -4.23 -0.66 1.01
N LEU A 95 -3.14 -1.19 1.55
CA LEU A 95 -1.79 -0.82 1.14
C LEU A 95 -1.29 -1.86 0.13
N VAL A 96 -0.87 -1.40 -1.04
CA VAL A 96 -0.36 -2.25 -2.11
C VAL A 96 1.13 -2.00 -2.22
N VAL A 97 1.94 -3.03 -2.05
CA VAL A 97 3.40 -2.92 -1.97
C VAL A 97 4.05 -3.77 -3.07
N PRO A 98 4.15 -3.26 -4.31
CA PRO A 98 4.96 -3.86 -5.36
C PRO A 98 6.46 -3.77 -5.05
N ILE A 99 7.13 -4.90 -5.24
CA ILE A 99 8.58 -5.10 -5.13
C ILE A 99 9.19 -4.93 -6.53
N PHE A 100 10.09 -3.96 -6.70
CA PHE A 100 10.79 -3.67 -7.98
C PHE A 100 12.24 -4.15 -8.01
N SER A 101 12.74 -4.71 -6.92
CA SER A 101 14.08 -5.31 -6.79
C SER A 101 13.95 -6.53 -5.89
N ASP A 102 14.73 -7.60 -6.11
CA ASP A 102 14.72 -8.72 -5.17
C ASP A 102 15.03 -8.22 -3.75
N ILE A 103 14.36 -8.82 -2.75
CA ILE A 103 14.54 -8.51 -1.34
C ILE A 103 14.69 -9.83 -0.60
N ALA A 104 15.93 -10.16 -0.23
CA ALA A 104 16.25 -11.25 0.67
C ALA A 104 16.13 -10.82 2.14
N PRO A 105 16.14 -11.77 3.10
CA PRO A 105 16.17 -11.44 4.52
C PRO A 105 17.33 -10.51 4.88
N GLY A 106 17.05 -9.45 5.64
CA GLY A 106 18.01 -8.43 6.07
C GLY A 106 18.31 -7.35 5.02
N GLU A 107 17.71 -7.41 3.84
CA GLU A 107 17.94 -6.41 2.78
C GLU A 107 17.06 -5.17 2.90
N GLY A 108 16.27 -5.08 3.97
CA GLY A 108 15.54 -3.86 4.32
C GLY A 108 14.06 -3.89 3.96
N GLY A 109 13.49 -5.06 3.69
CA GLY A 109 12.07 -5.21 3.37
C GLY A 109 11.17 -4.55 4.41
N THR A 110 10.03 -3.99 4.00
CA THR A 110 9.08 -3.41 4.97
C THR A 110 8.73 -4.46 6.02
N THR A 111 8.90 -4.14 7.30
CA THR A 111 8.49 -5.02 8.39
C THR A 111 7.02 -4.79 8.67
N ILE A 112 6.23 -5.86 8.74
CA ILE A 112 4.80 -5.85 9.04
C ILE A 112 4.55 -6.55 10.38
N CYS A 113 3.53 -6.09 11.11
CA CYS A 113 3.10 -6.67 12.37
C CYS A 113 1.63 -7.09 12.31
N THR A 114 1.41 -8.40 12.17
CA THR A 114 0.06 -8.97 12.02
C THR A 114 -0.79 -8.75 13.27
N ASP A 115 -0.17 -8.77 14.45
CA ASP A 115 -0.85 -8.52 15.73
C ASP A 115 -1.31 -7.06 15.89
N GLY A 116 -0.72 -6.15 15.11
CA GLY A 116 -1.01 -4.73 15.18
C GLY A 116 -2.39 -4.36 14.64
N ILE A 117 -2.96 -5.14 13.72
CA ILE A 117 -4.31 -4.88 13.18
C ILE A 117 -5.32 -4.83 14.31
N ARG A 118 -5.25 -5.79 15.25
CA ARG A 118 -6.15 -5.87 16.39
C ARG A 118 -6.09 -4.65 17.29
N VAL A 119 -4.87 -4.22 17.60
CA VAL A 119 -4.63 -3.08 18.48
C VAL A 119 -5.16 -1.80 17.84
N VAL A 120 -4.82 -1.57 16.58
CA VAL A 120 -5.26 -0.40 15.83
C VAL A 120 -6.77 -0.41 15.62
N ALA A 121 -7.38 -1.55 15.29
CA ALA A 121 -8.83 -1.64 15.11
C ALA A 121 -9.60 -1.28 16.39
N ARG A 122 -9.13 -1.75 17.56
CA ARG A 122 -9.83 -1.53 18.84
C ARG A 122 -9.61 -0.16 19.45
N HIS A 123 -8.42 0.41 19.24
CA HIS A 123 -8.00 1.60 19.99
C HIS A 123 -7.65 2.80 19.11
N LEU A 124 -7.60 2.62 17.78
CA LEU A 124 -7.09 3.61 16.82
C LEU A 124 -5.71 4.15 17.23
N LYS A 125 -4.90 3.28 17.84
CA LYS A 125 -3.53 3.53 18.31
C LYS A 125 -2.63 2.36 17.93
N TRP A 126 -1.34 2.62 17.75
CA TRP A 126 -0.33 1.62 17.35
C TRP A 126 0.55 1.13 18.52
N GLU A 127 0.09 1.26 19.77
CA GLU A 127 0.86 0.84 20.95
C GLU A 127 0.88 -0.70 21.05
N LEU A 128 1.96 -1.31 20.56
CA LEU A 128 2.15 -2.76 20.55
C LEU A 128 2.85 -3.26 21.82
N THR A 129 2.59 -4.52 22.17
CA THR A 129 3.30 -5.23 23.23
C THR A 129 4.69 -5.69 22.76
N SER A 130 5.61 -5.95 23.69
CA SER A 130 6.98 -6.43 23.38
C SER A 130 7.01 -7.73 22.58
N ASP A 131 5.95 -8.54 22.72
CA ASP A 131 5.87 -9.89 22.15
C ASP A 131 5.16 -9.90 20.80
N ALA A 132 4.91 -8.73 20.20
CA ALA A 132 4.25 -8.62 18.92
C ALA A 132 5.05 -9.29 17.81
N SER A 133 4.35 -10.00 16.91
CA SER A 133 4.95 -10.75 15.82
C SER A 133 5.28 -9.81 14.67
N PHE A 134 6.57 -9.68 14.37
CA PHE A 134 7.07 -8.89 13.25
C PHE A 134 7.66 -9.79 12.17
N SER A 135 7.32 -9.50 10.91
CA SER A 135 7.85 -10.21 9.75
C SER A 135 8.39 -9.22 8.74
N GLU A 136 9.62 -9.42 8.29
CA GLU A 136 10.17 -8.67 7.16
C GLU A 136 9.60 -9.20 5.84
N MET A 137 9.11 -8.29 5.00
CA MET A 137 8.67 -8.64 3.66
C MET A 137 9.88 -8.95 2.77
N THR A 138 9.98 -10.20 2.35
CA THR A 138 10.94 -10.64 1.33
C THR A 138 10.23 -10.97 0.04
N GLY A 139 10.88 -10.89 -1.10
CA GLY A 139 10.23 -11.28 -2.35
C GLY A 139 11.08 -11.04 -3.57
N ALA A 140 10.72 -11.73 -4.64
CA ALA A 140 11.34 -11.52 -5.93
C ALA A 140 10.74 -10.30 -6.64
N VAL A 141 11.45 -9.77 -7.64
CA VAL A 141 10.92 -8.66 -8.43
C VAL A 141 9.55 -9.00 -9.01
N GLY A 142 8.65 -8.02 -8.89
CA GLY A 142 7.28 -8.08 -9.34
C GLY A 142 6.34 -8.80 -8.37
N ASN A 143 6.85 -9.28 -7.23
CA ASN A 143 5.97 -9.61 -6.12
C ASN A 143 5.22 -8.34 -5.66
N VAL A 144 3.97 -8.51 -5.24
CA VAL A 144 3.10 -7.47 -4.72
C VAL A 144 2.54 -7.98 -3.41
N TYR A 145 2.64 -7.18 -2.37
CA TYR A 145 1.94 -7.46 -1.12
C TYR A 145 0.69 -6.59 -1.03
N LEU A 146 -0.43 -7.20 -0.67
CA LEU A 146 -1.66 -6.49 -0.34
C LEU A 146 -1.82 -6.55 1.17
N LEU A 147 -1.75 -5.41 1.85
CA LEU A 147 -1.86 -5.32 3.32
C LEU A 147 -3.19 -4.70 3.72
N HIS A 148 -3.74 -5.19 4.83
CA HIS A 148 -4.84 -4.57 5.54
C HIS A 148 -4.51 -3.11 5.92
N PRO A 149 -5.45 -2.16 5.85
CA PRO A 149 -5.17 -0.74 6.07
C PRO A 149 -4.71 -0.40 7.49
N LEU A 150 -5.10 -1.23 8.46
CA LEU A 150 -4.70 -1.11 9.87
C LEU A 150 -3.43 -1.92 10.21
N MET A 151 -2.74 -2.51 9.22
CA MET A 151 -1.50 -3.23 9.43
C MET A 151 -0.41 -2.27 9.91
N VAL A 152 0.13 -2.52 11.10
CA VAL A 152 1.30 -1.77 11.58
C VAL A 152 2.51 -2.21 10.77
N HIS A 153 3.23 -1.23 10.22
CA HIS A 153 4.40 -1.50 9.38
C HIS A 153 5.44 -0.38 9.48
N SER A 154 6.69 -0.72 9.19
CA SER A 154 7.82 0.23 9.17
C SER A 154 8.88 -0.21 8.17
N ALA A 155 9.66 0.76 7.67
CA ALA A 155 10.91 0.43 7.00
C ALA A 155 11.84 -0.34 7.95
N SER A 156 12.50 -1.39 7.45
CA SER A 156 13.50 -2.14 8.20
C SER A 156 14.93 -1.70 7.83
N LYS A 157 15.90 -2.10 8.66
CA LYS A 157 17.32 -1.84 8.40
C LYS A 157 17.80 -2.74 7.26
N ASN A 158 18.42 -2.13 6.27
CA ASN A 158 19.15 -2.86 5.24
C ASN A 158 20.59 -3.08 5.69
N VAL A 159 20.90 -4.30 6.13
CA VAL A 159 22.24 -4.65 6.62
C VAL A 159 23.20 -5.04 5.50
N THR A 160 22.69 -5.42 4.33
CA THR A 160 23.50 -5.81 3.16
C THR A 160 23.92 -4.62 2.30
N ARG A 161 23.21 -3.48 2.43
CA ARG A 161 23.36 -2.26 1.62
C ARG A 161 23.03 -2.43 0.14
N ILE A 162 22.38 -3.53 -0.24
CA ILE A 162 21.89 -3.73 -1.61
C ILE A 162 20.67 -2.81 -1.80
N PRO A 163 20.67 -1.87 -2.77
CA PRO A 163 19.55 -0.98 -2.97
C PRO A 163 18.27 -1.74 -3.27
N ARG A 164 17.16 -1.29 -2.66
CA ARG A 164 15.83 -1.85 -2.92
C ARG A 164 14.87 -0.78 -3.41
N VAL A 165 13.98 -1.16 -4.30
CA VAL A 165 12.97 -0.28 -4.90
C VAL A 165 11.59 -0.85 -4.60
N ILE A 166 10.80 -0.09 -3.84
CA ILE A 166 9.45 -0.44 -3.41
C ILE A 166 8.58 0.80 -3.59
N LYS A 167 7.29 0.61 -3.89
CA LYS A 167 6.27 1.66 -3.83
C LYS A 167 5.14 1.19 -2.93
N ASN A 168 4.48 2.12 -2.24
CA ASN A 168 3.36 1.81 -1.34
C ASN A 168 2.05 2.51 -1.76
N PRO A 169 1.54 2.34 -2.99
CA PRO A 169 0.24 2.91 -3.33
C PRO A 169 -0.87 2.39 -2.40
N THR A 170 -1.82 3.27 -2.10
CA THR A 170 -3.05 2.93 -1.38
C THR A 170 -4.21 2.76 -2.34
N VAL A 171 -5.24 2.05 -1.88
CA VAL A 171 -6.53 1.96 -2.56
C VAL A 171 -7.54 2.83 -1.80
N THR A 172 -8.37 3.57 -2.52
CA THR A 172 -9.40 4.46 -1.96
C THR A 172 -10.78 4.01 -2.46
N LEU A 173 -11.80 4.07 -1.60
CA LEU A 173 -13.20 3.77 -1.98
C LEU A 173 -14.02 5.03 -2.22
N LYS A 174 -15.11 4.90 -2.98
CA LYS A 174 -16.12 5.94 -3.21
C LYS A 174 -16.97 6.22 -1.96
N ALA A 175 -17.13 5.22 -1.11
CA ALA A 175 -17.92 5.29 0.12
C ALA A 175 -17.22 4.52 1.25
N PRO A 176 -17.39 4.93 2.52
CA PRO A 176 -16.84 4.24 3.68
C PRO A 176 -17.27 2.77 3.76
N PHE A 177 -16.50 1.96 4.49
CA PHE A 177 -16.95 0.64 4.90
C PHE A 177 -18.20 0.73 5.78
N SER A 178 -19.06 -0.28 5.68
CA SER A 178 -20.21 -0.45 6.57
C SER A 178 -20.05 -1.73 7.37
N PHE A 179 -20.17 -1.61 8.69
CA PHE A 179 -20.05 -2.73 9.61
C PHE A 179 -21.40 -3.21 10.16
N ASP A 180 -22.50 -2.66 9.66
CA ASP A 180 -23.85 -3.04 10.09
C ASP A 180 -24.17 -4.49 9.69
N SER A 181 -24.56 -5.30 10.66
CA SER A 181 -24.98 -6.70 10.44
C SER A 181 -26.21 -6.81 9.55
N ALA A 182 -27.05 -5.77 9.47
CA ALA A 182 -28.20 -5.71 8.57
C ALA A 182 -27.82 -5.36 7.12
N GLY A 183 -26.58 -4.88 6.88
CA GLY A 183 -26.14 -4.32 5.61
C GLY A 183 -25.81 -5.33 4.50
N GLY A 184 -25.89 -6.64 4.78
CA GLY A 184 -25.58 -7.70 3.82
C GLY A 184 -24.20 -8.32 4.00
N SER A 185 -23.53 -8.70 2.90
CA SER A 185 -22.25 -9.41 2.91
C SER A 185 -21.05 -8.46 3.01
N PHE A 186 -20.13 -8.73 3.94
CA PHE A 186 -18.90 -7.96 4.12
C PHE A 186 -17.82 -8.33 3.09
N SER A 187 -17.04 -7.36 2.63
CA SER A 187 -15.77 -7.60 1.90
C SER A 187 -14.72 -8.28 2.79
N LEU A 188 -13.63 -8.81 2.22
CA LEU A 188 -12.59 -9.48 3.01
C LEU A 188 -11.88 -8.51 3.98
N VAL A 189 -11.71 -7.25 3.61
CA VAL A 189 -11.19 -6.21 4.51
C VAL A 189 -12.16 -5.94 5.67
N GLU A 190 -13.45 -5.81 5.38
CA GLU A 190 -14.50 -5.64 6.40
C GLU A 190 -14.55 -6.86 7.34
N GLN A 191 -14.53 -8.07 6.79
CA GLN A 191 -14.51 -9.32 7.56
C GLN A 191 -13.29 -9.41 8.47
N LYS A 192 -12.08 -9.13 7.96
CA LYS A 192 -10.86 -9.13 8.78
C LYS A 192 -10.97 -8.11 9.91
N THR A 193 -11.44 -6.90 9.61
CA THR A 193 -11.64 -5.85 10.61
C THR A 193 -12.60 -6.32 11.71
N LEU A 194 -13.77 -6.85 11.33
CA LEU A 194 -14.78 -7.36 12.25
C LEU A 194 -14.28 -8.54 13.11
N GLN A 195 -13.49 -9.45 12.53
CA GLN A 195 -12.86 -10.54 13.27
C GLN A 195 -11.92 -10.03 14.36
N GLU A 196 -11.09 -9.03 14.05
CA GLU A 196 -10.15 -8.45 15.02
C GLU A 196 -10.85 -7.67 16.15
N LEU A 197 -12.01 -7.09 15.84
CA LEU A 197 -12.89 -6.46 16.82
C LEU A 197 -13.62 -7.49 17.70
N GLY A 198 -13.72 -8.76 17.28
CA GLY A 198 -14.48 -9.80 17.96
C GLY A 198 -15.97 -9.85 17.60
N TYR A 199 -16.35 -9.20 16.49
CA TYR A 199 -17.74 -9.12 16.02
C TYR A 199 -17.87 -9.65 14.58
N PRO A 200 -17.55 -10.92 14.31
CA PRO A 200 -17.49 -11.46 12.95
C PRO A 200 -18.83 -11.43 12.19
N ALA A 201 -19.95 -11.32 12.91
CA ALA A 201 -21.29 -11.20 12.33
C ALA A 201 -21.70 -9.75 11.97
N GLY A 202 -20.84 -8.77 12.24
CA GLY A 202 -21.17 -7.35 12.14
C GLY A 202 -21.57 -6.73 13.48
N LEU A 203 -21.81 -5.43 13.44
CA LEU A 203 -22.19 -4.58 14.56
C LEU A 203 -23.63 -4.11 14.36
N GLU A 204 -24.57 -4.60 15.17
CA GLU A 204 -25.98 -4.27 15.02
C GLU A 204 -26.25 -2.77 15.16
N GLY A 205 -26.90 -2.18 14.15
CA GLY A 205 -27.27 -0.76 14.17
C GLY A 205 -26.08 0.19 13.99
N TRP A 206 -24.94 -0.31 13.50
CA TRP A 206 -23.76 0.50 13.26
C TRP A 206 -24.05 1.63 12.26
N LYS A 207 -23.58 2.83 12.60
CA LYS A 207 -23.70 4.03 11.77
C LYS A 207 -22.53 4.98 12.01
N ILE A 208 -22.28 5.86 11.05
CA ILE A 208 -21.26 6.91 11.17
C ILE A 208 -21.82 8.04 12.03
N GLU A 209 -21.08 8.43 13.07
CA GLU A 209 -21.47 9.52 14.00
C GLU A 209 -20.51 10.71 14.00
N GLY A 210 -19.36 10.62 13.32
CA GLY A 210 -18.33 11.67 13.29
C GLY A 210 -18.15 12.29 11.91
N GLU A 211 -17.83 13.58 11.88
CA GLU A 211 -17.45 14.30 10.66
C GLU A 211 -16.03 13.89 10.21
N ARG A 212 -15.82 13.85 8.89
CA ARG A 212 -14.52 13.51 8.29
C ARG A 212 -13.77 14.77 7.94
N GLU A 213 -12.54 14.88 8.40
CA GLU A 213 -11.66 16.01 8.11
C GLU A 213 -10.38 15.55 7.40
N MET A 214 -10.03 16.29 6.36
CA MET A 214 -8.75 16.16 5.68
C MET A 214 -7.71 17.01 6.42
N ILE A 215 -6.54 16.44 6.64
CA ILE A 215 -5.41 17.05 7.32
C ILE A 215 -4.32 17.27 6.27
N VAL A 216 -3.68 18.44 6.27
CA VAL A 216 -2.45 18.62 5.50
C VAL A 216 -1.27 18.17 6.35
N PRO A 217 -0.57 17.08 5.99
CA PRO A 217 0.51 16.56 6.82
C PRO A 217 1.70 17.54 6.87
N ARG A 218 2.36 17.63 8.02
CA ARG A 218 3.59 18.46 8.18
C ARG A 218 4.67 18.12 7.14
N ARG A 219 4.77 16.86 6.71
CA ARG A 219 5.75 16.44 5.71
C ARG A 219 5.59 17.16 4.38
N ILE A 220 4.39 17.56 3.98
CA ILE A 220 4.15 18.24 2.71
C ILE A 220 4.87 19.59 2.71
N LYS A 221 4.71 20.35 3.78
CA LYS A 221 5.42 21.61 3.97
C LYS A 221 6.95 21.43 3.94
N ILE A 222 7.46 20.41 4.63
CA ILE A 222 8.90 20.09 4.63
C ILE A 222 9.40 19.74 3.22
N GLN A 223 8.62 18.96 2.46
CA GLN A 223 8.95 18.58 1.09
C GLN A 223 8.94 19.77 0.14
N GLU A 224 8.00 20.70 0.29
CA GLU A 224 7.96 21.96 -0.46
C GLU A 224 9.22 22.81 -0.18
N GLU A 225 9.58 22.98 1.10
CA GLU A 225 10.79 23.70 1.50
C GLU A 225 12.08 23.02 0.98
N MET A 226 12.13 21.69 0.95
CA MET A 226 13.25 20.94 0.36
C MET A 226 13.31 21.14 -1.16
N LYS A 227 12.16 21.09 -1.84
CA LYS A 227 12.06 21.28 -3.29
C LYS A 227 12.44 22.70 -3.70
N GLU A 228 12.09 23.69 -2.90
CA GLU A 228 12.48 25.09 -3.10
C GLU A 228 14.00 25.26 -2.89
N ARG A 229 14.56 24.72 -1.81
CA ARG A 229 16.02 24.70 -1.59
C ARG A 229 16.77 24.04 -2.74
N GLU A 230 16.26 22.91 -3.25
CA GLU A 230 16.89 22.23 -4.38
C GLU A 230 16.76 23.02 -5.68
N ARG A 231 15.61 23.68 -5.91
CA ARG A 231 15.43 24.59 -7.05
C ARG A 231 16.42 25.76 -6.99
N GLU A 232 16.63 26.35 -5.82
CA GLU A 232 17.63 27.39 -5.62
C GLU A 232 19.06 26.88 -5.88
N ARG A 233 19.40 25.69 -5.37
CA ARG A 233 20.72 25.06 -5.62
C ARG A 233 20.96 24.88 -7.12
N LEU A 234 19.99 24.32 -7.84
CA LEU A 234 20.05 24.10 -9.28
C LEU A 234 20.12 25.41 -10.07
N ALA A 235 19.41 26.46 -9.63
CA ALA A 235 19.50 27.78 -10.26
C ALA A 235 20.90 28.40 -10.12
N ARG A 236 21.53 28.26 -8.95
CA ARG A 236 22.91 28.74 -8.71
C ARG A 236 23.96 27.97 -9.52
N GLU A 237 23.74 26.67 -9.75
CA GLU A 237 24.62 25.84 -10.57
C GLU A 237 24.39 26.05 -12.08
N GLY A 238 23.15 26.30 -12.50
CA GLY A 238 22.79 26.61 -13.88
C GLY A 238 23.28 27.97 -14.39
N ASP A 239 23.54 28.92 -13.48
CA ASP A 239 24.16 30.22 -13.79
C ASP A 239 25.70 30.13 -13.98
N GLY A 240 26.29 28.94 -13.77
CA GLY A 240 27.75 28.73 -13.77
C GLY A 240 28.38 28.34 -15.11
N ASP A 241 27.60 28.07 -16.17
CA ASP A 241 28.13 27.53 -17.43
C ASP A 241 27.79 28.38 -18.67
N SER A 242 28.38 29.57 -18.74
CA SER A 242 28.45 30.35 -20.00
C SER A 242 29.82 30.96 -20.27
N THR A 243 30.91 30.46 -19.66
CA THR A 243 32.26 30.89 -20.06
C THR A 243 33.34 29.83 -19.82
N VAL A 244 33.37 28.81 -20.68
CA VAL A 244 34.64 28.12 -20.99
C VAL A 244 34.97 28.42 -22.45
N LYS A 245 35.84 29.40 -22.66
CA LYS A 245 36.55 29.58 -23.93
C LYS A 245 37.62 28.50 -24.03
N ILE A 246 37.58 27.71 -25.08
CA ILE A 246 38.78 27.19 -25.75
C ILE A 246 38.74 27.70 -27.18
#